data_AF-A0A835RYW5-F1
#
_entry.id   AF-A0A835RYW5-F1
#
_cell.length_a   1.000
_cell.length_b   1.000
_cell.length_c   1.000
_cell.angle_alpha   90.00
_cell.angle_beta   90.00
_cell.angle_gamma   90.00
#
_symmetry.space_group_name_H-M   'P 1'
#
loop_
_entity.id
_entity.type
_entity.pdbx_description
1 polymer ?
#
loop_
_entity_poly.entity_id
_entity_poly.type
_entity_poly.pdbx_seq_one_letter_code
_entity_poly.pdbx_strand_id
1 'polypeptide(L)'
;MILFRTLKELSTKRLVADQKMFAEIASMLFDYSWNLWQSDMRTILQSFAGLIQCIPSSSLMEHQVDLLLTCERWLLCTKIIRQLIISGNASDSTSAQVVQPVKEVCPMLLNVIQSFLLYYSSFMEGQPKFWDFTKRVCIKLMKVLVAFQSRHPYSFGDENVLPVILDFCLNKIINPEQELAPFDEFRIQCMVLIKSILECKEYKPSPTGRVINGSEDSLENRKKGISTAVVDMIKAVFPSERVILLCNIFVQ
;
A
#
# COMPACT_ATOMS: atom_id res chain seq x y z
N MET A 1 17.23 -2.08 13.38
CA MET A 1 17.95 -2.15 12.07
C MET A 1 18.46 -3.55 11.75
N ILE A 2 19.04 -4.28 12.70
CA ILE A 2 19.61 -5.64 12.50
C ILE A 2 18.55 -6.62 11.95
N LEU A 3 17.39 -6.73 12.63
CA LEU A 3 16.29 -7.62 12.21
C LEU A 3 15.91 -7.44 10.73
N PHE A 4 15.71 -6.20 10.28
CA PHE A 4 15.35 -5.94 8.88
C PHE A 4 16.45 -6.39 7.89
N ARG A 5 17.74 -6.20 8.24
CA ARG A 5 18.86 -6.65 7.40
C ARG A 5 18.87 -8.18 7.29
N THR A 6 18.72 -8.87 8.41
CA THR A 6 18.64 -10.34 8.45
C THR A 6 17.45 -10.86 7.65
N LEU A 7 16.25 -10.30 7.83
CA LEU A 7 15.08 -10.69 7.06
C LEU A 7 15.27 -10.47 5.56
N LYS A 8 15.86 -9.33 5.17
CA LYS A 8 16.17 -9.05 3.76
C LYS A 8 17.14 -10.09 3.20
N GLU A 9 18.21 -10.41 3.92
CA GLU A 9 19.18 -11.42 3.50
C GLU A 9 18.53 -12.79 3.31
N LEU A 10 17.80 -13.28 4.32
CA LEU A 10 17.10 -14.57 4.27
C LEU A 10 16.09 -14.64 3.12
N SER A 11 15.36 -13.56 2.87
CA SER A 11 14.35 -13.51 1.81
C SER A 11 14.88 -13.57 0.38
N THR A 12 16.19 -13.33 0.17
CA THR A 12 16.79 -13.39 -1.18
C THR A 12 17.21 -14.79 -1.61
N LYS A 13 17.19 -15.74 -0.67
CA LYS A 13 17.54 -17.13 -0.97
C LYS A 13 16.49 -17.76 -1.88
N ARG A 14 16.96 -18.50 -2.89
CA ARG A 14 16.12 -19.03 -3.98
C ARG A 14 15.78 -20.51 -3.83
N LEU A 15 16.44 -21.24 -2.94
CA LEU A 15 16.14 -22.64 -2.71
C LEU A 15 14.78 -22.78 -2.02
N VAL A 16 14.02 -23.80 -2.42
CA VAL A 16 12.67 -24.05 -1.89
C VAL A 16 12.67 -24.25 -0.37
N ALA A 17 13.69 -24.94 0.16
CA ALA A 17 13.84 -25.15 1.60
C ALA A 17 14.02 -23.82 2.36
N ASP A 18 14.84 -22.90 1.84
CA ASP A 18 15.04 -21.58 2.44
C ASP A 18 13.77 -20.72 2.35
N GLN A 19 13.03 -20.79 1.23
CA GLN A 19 11.76 -20.07 1.06
C GLN A 19 10.69 -20.56 2.05
N LYS A 20 10.60 -21.88 2.25
CA LYS A 20 9.70 -22.46 3.25
C LYS A 20 10.09 -22.02 4.67
N MET A 21 11.37 -22.08 5.00
CA MET A 21 11.88 -21.59 6.29
C MET A 21 11.57 -20.10 6.49
N PHE A 22 11.72 -19.27 5.45
CA PHE A 22 11.36 -17.85 5.54
C PHE A 22 9.86 -17.64 5.74
N ALA A 23 9.00 -18.42 5.08
CA ALA A 23 7.56 -18.36 5.29
C ALA A 23 7.17 -18.68 6.75
N GLU A 24 7.80 -19.68 7.37
CA GLU A 24 7.62 -20.01 8.79
C GLU A 24 8.06 -18.85 9.69
N ILE A 25 9.25 -18.27 9.44
CA ILE A 25 9.73 -17.08 10.16
C ILE A 25 8.75 -15.91 10.00
N ALA A 26 8.25 -15.69 8.79
CA ALA A 26 7.32 -14.60 8.52
C ALA A 26 6.01 -14.78 9.26
N SER A 27 5.46 -15.99 9.29
CA SER A 27 4.24 -16.31 10.04
C SER A 27 4.42 -16.06 11.54
N MET A 28 5.56 -16.41 12.13
CA MET A 28 5.82 -16.18 13.55
C MET A 28 6.00 -14.69 13.91
N LEU A 29 6.55 -13.89 13.00
CA LEU A 29 6.88 -12.49 13.25
C LEU A 29 5.80 -11.49 12.83
N PHE A 30 4.86 -11.90 11.99
CA PHE A 30 3.89 -11.00 11.37
C PHE A 30 3.04 -10.30 12.43
N ASP A 31 2.33 -11.05 13.27
CA ASP A 31 1.39 -10.48 14.24
C ASP A 31 2.07 -9.51 15.22
N TYR A 32 3.24 -9.88 15.72
CA TYR A 32 4.02 -9.00 16.60
C TYR A 32 4.40 -7.70 15.89
N SER A 33 4.97 -7.81 14.68
CA SER A 33 5.40 -6.63 13.91
C SER A 33 4.21 -5.75 13.55
N TRP A 34 3.08 -6.36 13.20
CA TRP A 34 1.86 -5.67 12.82
C TRP A 34 1.22 -4.93 14.00
N ASN A 35 1.13 -5.57 15.16
CA ASN A 35 0.62 -4.94 16.38
C ASN A 35 1.50 -3.77 16.83
N LEU A 36 2.83 -3.92 16.76
CA LEU A 36 3.76 -2.83 17.04
C LEU A 36 3.55 -1.65 16.08
N TRP A 37 3.42 -1.92 14.79
CA TRP A 37 3.15 -0.91 13.78
C TRP A 37 1.85 -0.14 14.06
N GLN A 38 0.79 -0.85 14.46
CA GLN A 38 -0.50 -0.26 14.80
C GLN A 38 -0.44 0.60 16.07
N SER A 39 0.30 0.12 17.08
CA SER A 39 0.53 0.87 18.32
C SER A 39 1.24 2.18 18.03
N ASP A 40 2.35 2.12 17.31
CA ASP A 40 3.15 3.29 16.93
C ASP A 40 2.37 4.28 16.07
N MET A 41 1.58 3.79 15.11
CA MET A 41 0.70 4.61 14.27
C MET A 41 -0.27 5.44 15.14
N ARG A 42 -0.94 4.80 16.10
CA ARG A 42 -1.89 5.49 16.99
C ARG A 42 -1.18 6.55 17.83
N THR A 43 -0.02 6.23 18.39
CA THR A 43 0.80 7.21 19.13
C THR A 43 1.20 8.39 18.25
N ILE A 44 1.67 8.14 17.03
CA ILE A 44 2.10 9.20 16.10
C ILE A 44 0.93 10.14 15.78
N LEU A 45 -0.24 9.60 15.41
CA LEU A 45 -1.39 10.43 15.08
C LEU A 45 -1.91 11.23 16.29
N GLN A 46 -1.91 10.65 17.48
CA GLN A 46 -2.28 11.36 18.71
C GLN A 46 -1.32 12.52 18.99
N SER A 47 -0.01 12.29 18.88
CA SER A 47 0.99 13.35 19.04
C SER A 47 0.90 14.42 17.95
N PHE A 48 0.60 14.04 16.70
CA PHE A 48 0.42 14.99 15.59
C PHE A 48 -0.78 15.91 15.84
N ALA A 49 -1.90 15.37 16.32
CA ALA A 49 -3.06 16.16 16.72
C ALA A 49 -2.71 17.16 17.84
N GLY A 50 -1.94 16.73 18.84
CA GLY A 50 -1.46 17.61 19.91
C GLY A 50 -0.53 18.71 19.42
N LEU A 51 0.38 18.41 18.48
CA LEU A 51 1.34 19.38 17.94
C LEU A 51 0.67 20.54 17.19
N ILE A 52 -0.48 20.32 16.54
CA ILE A 52 -1.24 21.40 15.91
C ILE A 52 -1.81 22.38 16.94
N GLN A 53 -2.09 21.92 18.17
CA GLN A 53 -2.82 22.69 19.18
C GLN A 53 -1.91 23.43 20.17
N CYS A 54 -0.60 23.17 20.19
CA CYS A 54 0.30 23.65 21.24
C CYS A 54 1.20 24.84 20.81
N ILE A 55 1.49 25.73 21.76
CA ILE A 55 2.50 26.79 21.65
C ILE A 55 3.88 26.20 22.02
N PRO A 56 4.98 26.54 21.31
CA PRO A 56 6.30 25.95 21.56
C PRO A 56 6.82 26.20 23.00
N SER A 57 7.26 25.14 23.69
CA SER A 57 7.92 25.18 24.99
C SER A 57 9.17 24.27 25.02
N SER A 58 10.03 24.38 26.04
CA SER A 58 11.24 23.54 26.15
C SER A 58 10.94 22.05 26.34
N SER A 59 9.92 21.70 27.13
CA SER A 59 9.45 20.32 27.29
C SER A 59 8.86 19.74 26.00
N LEU A 60 8.35 20.59 25.10
CA LEU A 60 7.87 20.18 23.79
C LEU A 60 9.02 19.67 22.89
N MET A 61 10.24 20.21 23.03
CA MET A 61 11.37 19.77 22.21
C MET A 61 11.79 18.33 22.52
N GLU A 62 11.89 17.95 23.79
CA GLU A 62 12.22 16.57 24.19
C GLU A 62 11.16 15.59 23.67
N HIS A 63 9.88 15.95 23.83
CA HIS A 63 8.77 15.14 23.32
C HIS A 63 8.79 14.97 21.79
N GLN A 64 9.21 16.01 21.04
CA GLN A 64 9.37 15.90 19.59
C GLN A 64 10.51 14.95 19.18
N VAL A 65 11.59 14.86 19.97
CA VAL A 65 12.69 13.91 19.69
C VAL A 65 12.21 12.47 19.84
N ASP A 66 11.51 12.16 20.94
CA ASP A 66 10.95 10.82 21.17
C ASP A 66 9.91 10.43 20.12
N LEU A 67 9.10 11.40 19.69
CA LEU A 67 8.15 11.21 18.60
C LEU A 67 8.86 10.91 17.27
N LEU A 68 9.95 11.62 16.94
CA LEU A 68 10.73 11.34 15.74
C LEU A 68 11.36 9.94 15.78
N LEU A 69 11.84 9.48 16.94
CA LEU A 69 12.34 8.12 17.10
C LEU A 69 11.22 7.08 16.89
N THR A 70 10.01 7.38 17.39
CA THR A 70 8.82 6.54 17.16
C THR A 70 8.45 6.50 15.67
N CYS A 71 8.47 7.64 14.99
CA CYS A 71 8.30 7.77 13.55
C CYS A 71 9.31 6.93 12.75
N GLU A 72 10.59 6.93 13.14
CA GLU A 72 11.64 6.12 12.51
C GLU A 72 11.45 4.62 12.75
N ARG A 73 11.12 4.22 13.97
CA ARG A 73 10.78 2.83 14.32
C ARG A 73 9.60 2.34 13.48
N TRP A 74 8.55 3.14 13.38
CA TRP A 74 7.36 2.82 12.61
C TRP A 74 7.66 2.66 11.11
N LEU A 75 8.50 3.52 10.54
CA LEU A 75 8.98 3.38 9.15
C LEU A 75 9.82 2.12 8.94
N LEU A 76 10.65 1.74 9.92
CA LEU A 76 11.38 0.47 9.87
C LEU A 76 10.42 -0.72 9.94
N CYS A 77 9.42 -0.66 10.81
CA CYS A 77 8.40 -1.69 10.95
C CYS A 77 7.60 -1.86 9.65
N THR A 78 7.27 -0.75 8.97
CA THR A 78 6.64 -0.76 7.64
C THR A 78 7.48 -1.56 6.62
N LYS A 79 8.81 -1.40 6.64
CA LYS A 79 9.71 -2.16 5.75
C LYS A 79 9.71 -3.65 6.11
N ILE A 80 9.64 -3.99 7.39
CA ILE A 80 9.56 -5.37 7.88
C ILE A 80 8.26 -6.00 7.40
N ILE A 81 7.10 -5.40 7.70
CA ILE A 81 5.77 -5.89 7.29
C ILE A 81 5.70 -6.14 5.78
N ARG A 82 6.17 -5.17 4.97
CA ARG A 82 6.26 -5.34 3.51
C ARG A 82 7.08 -6.58 3.14
N GLN A 83 8.22 -6.80 3.79
CA GLN A 83 9.09 -7.92 3.50
C GLN A 83 8.47 -9.26 3.90
N LEU A 84 7.84 -9.32 5.09
CA LEU A 84 7.15 -10.50 5.59
C LEU A 84 6.02 -10.91 4.65
N ILE A 85 5.22 -9.95 4.16
CA ILE A 85 4.13 -10.25 3.23
C ILE A 85 4.67 -10.74 1.88
N ILE A 86 5.54 -9.95 1.22
CA ILE A 86 5.99 -10.22 -0.16
C ILE A 86 6.80 -11.52 -0.27
N SER A 87 7.67 -11.78 0.70
CA SER A 87 8.60 -12.91 0.66
C SER A 87 8.16 -14.10 1.52
N GLY A 88 7.30 -13.87 2.51
CA GLY A 88 6.76 -14.93 3.37
C GLY A 88 5.56 -15.65 2.76
N ASN A 89 4.97 -15.09 1.70
CA ASN A 89 3.84 -15.69 1.01
C ASN A 89 4.17 -15.96 -0.46
N ALA A 90 3.67 -17.10 -0.96
CA ALA A 90 3.71 -17.39 -2.39
C ALA A 90 2.88 -16.35 -3.17
N SER A 91 3.28 -16.08 -4.42
CA SER A 91 2.55 -15.19 -5.32
C SER A 91 1.14 -15.76 -5.56
N ASP A 92 0.09 -14.97 -5.31
CA ASP A 92 -1.26 -15.45 -5.59
C ASP A 92 -1.54 -15.50 -7.10
N SER A 93 -0.81 -14.73 -7.92
CA SER A 93 -0.80 -14.86 -9.37
C SER A 93 -0.44 -16.28 -9.84
N THR A 94 0.40 -16.99 -9.07
CA THR A 94 0.76 -18.38 -9.34
C THR A 94 -0.16 -19.39 -8.66
N SER A 95 -0.52 -19.18 -7.39
CA SER A 95 -1.21 -20.18 -6.57
C SER A 95 -2.73 -20.02 -6.52
N ALA A 96 -3.25 -18.86 -6.93
CA ALA A 96 -4.62 -18.37 -6.68
C ALA A 96 -5.08 -18.48 -5.21
N GLN A 97 -4.14 -18.60 -4.27
CA GLN A 97 -4.43 -18.64 -2.84
C GLN A 97 -4.46 -17.22 -2.28
N VAL A 98 -5.47 -16.94 -1.46
CA VAL A 98 -5.64 -15.63 -0.84
C VAL A 98 -4.52 -15.41 0.17
N VAL A 99 -3.88 -14.25 0.09
CA VAL A 99 -2.89 -13.78 1.05
C VAL A 99 -3.58 -12.84 2.01
N GLN A 100 -4.10 -13.39 3.12
CA GLN A 100 -4.90 -12.66 4.10
C GLN A 100 -4.26 -11.36 4.60
N PRO A 101 -2.93 -11.30 4.86
CA PRO A 101 -2.28 -10.04 5.23
C PRO A 101 -2.46 -8.91 4.21
N VAL A 102 -2.58 -9.20 2.91
CA VAL A 102 -2.80 -8.15 1.90
C VAL A 102 -4.17 -7.51 2.09
N LYS A 103 -5.21 -8.30 2.38
CA LYS A 103 -6.57 -7.82 2.61
C LYS A 103 -6.70 -6.97 3.88
N GLU A 104 -5.91 -7.27 4.90
CA GLU A 104 -5.91 -6.54 6.16
C GLU A 104 -5.04 -5.27 6.09
N VAL A 105 -3.83 -5.39 5.55
CA VAL A 105 -2.85 -4.30 5.59
C VAL A 105 -3.20 -3.20 4.59
N CYS A 106 -3.65 -3.52 3.36
CA CYS A 106 -3.84 -2.51 2.32
C CYS A 106 -4.88 -1.42 2.68
N PRO A 107 -6.10 -1.74 3.14
CA PRO A 107 -7.07 -0.71 3.53
C PRO A 107 -6.56 0.15 4.68
N MET A 108 -5.83 -0.45 5.61
CA MET A 108 -5.27 0.29 6.73
C MET A 108 -4.13 1.22 6.31
N LEU A 109 -3.25 0.80 5.39
CA LEU A 109 -2.26 1.71 4.79
C LEU A 109 -2.93 2.91 4.11
N LEU A 110 -4.04 2.69 3.40
CA LEU A 110 -4.82 3.77 2.80
C LEU A 110 -5.35 4.75 3.87
N ASN A 111 -5.97 4.25 4.93
CA ASN A 111 -6.46 5.08 6.04
C ASN A 111 -5.33 5.91 6.67
N VAL A 112 -4.15 5.31 6.82
CA VAL A 112 -2.97 6.01 7.33
C VAL A 112 -2.52 7.11 6.38
N ILE A 113 -2.45 6.85 5.07
CA ILE A 113 -2.13 7.87 4.07
C ILE A 113 -3.11 9.04 4.18
N GLN A 114 -4.42 8.76 4.22
CA GLN A 114 -5.45 9.78 4.36
C GLN A 114 -5.25 10.61 5.63
N SER A 115 -4.98 9.95 6.76
CA SER A 115 -4.72 10.60 8.04
C SER A 115 -3.51 11.54 7.97
N PHE A 116 -2.39 11.09 7.39
CA PHE A 116 -1.17 11.91 7.26
C PHE A 116 -1.35 13.08 6.30
N LEU A 117 -2.12 12.93 5.23
CA LEU A 117 -2.42 14.03 4.30
C LEU A 117 -3.16 15.19 4.98
N LEU A 118 -3.98 14.92 6.00
CA LEU A 118 -4.63 15.99 6.78
C LEU A 118 -3.62 16.89 7.50
N TYR A 119 -2.48 16.33 7.92
CA TYR A 119 -1.41 17.08 8.61
C TYR A 119 -0.43 17.75 7.65
N TYR A 120 -0.46 17.42 6.36
CA TYR A 120 0.50 17.92 5.37
C TYR A 120 0.48 19.45 5.28
N SER A 121 -0.69 20.06 5.07
CA SER A 121 -0.81 21.51 4.99
C SER A 121 -0.52 22.18 6.34
N SER A 122 -1.01 21.60 7.44
CA SER A 122 -0.83 22.16 8.79
C SER A 122 0.62 22.21 9.27
N PHE A 123 1.48 21.31 8.79
CA PHE A 123 2.89 21.26 9.19
C PHE A 123 3.83 22.04 8.27
N MET A 124 3.35 22.47 7.11
CA MET A 124 4.14 23.23 6.14
C MET A 124 4.77 24.47 6.78
N GLU A 125 3.99 25.21 7.56
CA GLU A 125 4.39 26.45 8.24
C GLU A 125 4.47 26.20 9.75
N GLY A 126 5.52 25.52 10.22
CA GLY A 126 5.81 25.46 11.67
C GLY A 126 6.40 24.14 12.17
N GLN A 127 6.31 23.06 11.39
CA GLN A 127 6.81 21.75 11.79
C GLN A 127 7.59 21.07 10.65
N PRO A 128 8.72 21.64 10.19
CA PRO A 128 9.40 21.20 8.96
C PRO A 128 9.87 19.74 9.00
N LYS A 129 10.30 19.24 10.16
CA LYS A 129 10.71 17.83 10.33
C LYS A 129 9.53 16.86 10.16
N PHE A 130 8.37 17.21 10.74
CA PHE A 130 7.17 16.38 10.62
C PHE A 130 6.50 16.54 9.26
N TRP A 131 6.61 17.71 8.63
CA TRP A 131 6.19 17.92 7.25
C TRP A 131 6.99 17.03 6.27
N ASP A 132 8.33 17.01 6.39
CA ASP A 132 9.17 16.10 5.60
C ASP A 132 8.83 14.63 5.85
N PHE A 133 8.64 14.28 7.13
CA PHE A 133 8.22 12.93 7.51
C PHE A 133 6.88 12.55 6.85
N THR A 134 5.85 13.39 6.95
CA THR A 134 4.52 13.18 6.34
C THR A 134 4.66 12.94 4.84
N LYS A 135 5.44 13.77 4.12
CA LYS A 135 5.68 13.57 2.68
C LYS A 135 6.29 12.20 2.40
N ARG A 136 7.37 11.88 3.10
CA ARG A 136 8.11 10.64 2.93
C ARG A 136 7.25 9.41 3.21
N VAL A 137 6.39 9.47 4.23
CA VAL A 137 5.49 8.38 4.61
C VAL A 137 4.43 8.14 3.54
N CYS A 138 3.71 9.17 3.09
CA CYS A 138 2.66 9.03 2.08
C CYS A 138 3.21 8.37 0.80
N ILE A 139 4.37 8.84 0.32
CA ILE A 139 5.07 8.22 -0.82
C ILE A 139 5.47 6.78 -0.52
N LYS A 140 6.03 6.51 0.68
CA LYS A 140 6.51 5.18 1.03
C LYS A 140 5.38 4.16 1.10
N LEU A 141 4.24 4.52 1.70
CA LEU A 141 3.07 3.66 1.82
C LEU A 141 2.44 3.38 0.46
N MET A 142 2.34 4.38 -0.42
CA MET A 142 1.93 4.16 -1.80
C MET A 142 2.82 3.14 -2.53
N LYS A 143 4.14 3.24 -2.37
CA LYS A 143 5.09 2.24 -2.92
C LYS A 143 4.90 0.84 -2.31
N VAL A 144 4.42 0.73 -1.07
CA VAL A 144 4.07 -0.56 -0.48
C VAL A 144 2.81 -1.12 -1.13
N LEU A 145 1.77 -0.32 -1.32
CA LEU A 145 0.55 -0.72 -2.03
C LEU A 145 0.84 -1.20 -3.45
N VAL A 146 1.66 -0.47 -4.21
CA VAL A 146 2.13 -0.90 -5.54
C VAL A 146 2.81 -2.26 -5.46
N ALA A 147 3.74 -2.44 -4.51
CA ALA A 147 4.45 -3.71 -4.38
C ALA A 147 3.54 -4.89 -4.00
N PHE A 148 2.50 -4.65 -3.18
CA PHE A 148 1.50 -5.66 -2.87
C PHE A 148 0.62 -5.97 -4.07
N GLN A 149 0.15 -4.97 -4.81
CA GLN A 149 -0.62 -5.17 -6.04
C GLN A 149 0.17 -5.97 -7.07
N SER A 150 1.46 -5.67 -7.28
CA SER A 150 2.28 -6.37 -8.27
C SER A 150 2.58 -7.81 -7.88
N ARG A 151 2.71 -8.11 -6.58
CA ARG A 151 3.06 -9.45 -6.09
C ARG A 151 1.83 -10.32 -5.85
N HIS A 152 0.77 -9.74 -5.32
CA HIS A 152 -0.45 -10.42 -4.89
C HIS A 152 -1.69 -9.79 -5.54
N PRO A 153 -1.76 -9.76 -6.89
CA PRO A 153 -2.84 -9.07 -7.60
C PRO A 153 -4.23 -9.62 -7.26
N TYR A 154 -4.40 -10.92 -7.00
CA TYR A 154 -5.74 -11.45 -6.72
C TYR A 154 -6.24 -11.08 -5.33
N SER A 155 -5.37 -11.07 -4.32
CA SER A 155 -5.71 -10.63 -2.97
C SER A 155 -5.87 -9.12 -2.89
N PHE A 156 -5.09 -8.37 -3.68
CA PHE A 156 -5.26 -6.93 -3.81
C PHE A 156 -6.56 -6.57 -4.54
N GLY A 157 -7.00 -7.43 -5.48
CA GLY A 157 -8.24 -7.31 -6.24
C GLY A 157 -9.52 -7.59 -5.45
N ASP A 158 -9.41 -7.81 -4.15
CA ASP A 158 -10.57 -8.03 -3.29
C ASP A 158 -11.52 -6.82 -3.25
N GLU A 159 -12.81 -7.09 -3.11
CA GLU A 159 -13.87 -6.06 -3.08
C GLU A 159 -13.69 -5.02 -1.96
N ASN A 160 -13.02 -5.38 -0.87
CA ASN A 160 -12.77 -4.47 0.25
C ASN A 160 -11.44 -3.71 0.13
N VAL A 161 -10.66 -3.97 -0.92
CA VAL A 161 -9.30 -3.42 -1.10
C VAL A 161 -9.22 -2.57 -2.36
N LEU A 162 -9.50 -3.18 -3.52
CA LEU A 162 -9.24 -2.54 -4.81
C LEU A 162 -10.11 -1.28 -5.01
N PRO A 163 -11.44 -1.31 -4.83
CA PRO A 163 -12.29 -0.15 -5.16
C PRO A 163 -11.94 1.08 -4.33
N VAL A 164 -11.71 0.91 -3.02
CA VAL A 164 -11.43 2.02 -2.09
C VAL A 164 -10.07 2.68 -2.37
N ILE A 165 -9.05 1.89 -2.70
CA ILE A 165 -7.72 2.42 -3.04
C ILE A 165 -7.75 3.10 -4.41
N LEU A 166 -8.44 2.49 -5.36
CA LEU A 166 -8.53 3.00 -6.72
C LEU A 166 -9.29 4.33 -6.77
N ASP A 167 -10.45 4.42 -6.11
CA ASP A 167 -11.24 5.65 -6.03
C ASP A 167 -10.46 6.77 -5.35
N PHE A 168 -9.77 6.49 -4.25
CA PHE A 168 -8.91 7.45 -3.60
C PHE A 168 -7.82 8.00 -4.53
N CYS A 169 -7.09 7.13 -5.23
CA CYS A 169 -6.02 7.56 -6.12
C CYS A 169 -6.55 8.39 -7.30
N LEU A 170 -7.70 8.01 -7.85
CA LEU A 170 -8.35 8.76 -8.93
C LEU A 170 -8.76 10.15 -8.46
N ASN A 171 -9.42 10.25 -7.31
CA ASN A 171 -9.84 11.53 -6.76
C ASN A 171 -8.63 12.45 -6.52
N LYS A 172 -7.49 11.91 -6.06
CA LYS A 172 -6.24 12.68 -5.89
C LYS A 172 -5.60 13.12 -7.20
N ILE A 173 -5.79 12.39 -8.30
CA ILE A 173 -5.29 12.81 -9.61
C ILE A 173 -6.23 13.84 -10.24
N ILE A 174 -7.53 13.62 -10.15
CA ILE A 174 -8.57 14.41 -10.83
C ILE A 174 -8.76 15.77 -10.17
N ASN A 175 -8.73 15.83 -8.84
CA ASN A 175 -8.99 17.04 -8.06
C ASN A 175 -7.73 17.50 -7.31
N PRO A 176 -6.68 17.99 -8.00
CA PRO A 176 -5.46 18.46 -7.33
C PRO A 176 -5.68 19.75 -6.52
N GLU A 177 -6.73 20.53 -6.83
CA GLU A 177 -6.90 21.92 -6.39
C GLU A 177 -7.46 22.13 -4.97
N GLN A 178 -7.68 21.07 -4.19
CA GLN A 178 -8.17 21.21 -2.80
C GLN A 178 -7.06 21.31 -1.75
N GLU A 179 -5.79 21.15 -2.12
CA GLU A 179 -4.67 21.27 -1.19
C GLU A 179 -3.95 22.61 -1.35
N LEU A 180 -3.73 23.33 -0.24
CA LEU A 180 -3.04 24.62 -0.18
C LEU A 180 -1.58 24.56 -0.67
N ALA A 181 -1.01 23.36 -0.83
CA ALA A 181 0.38 23.14 -1.25
C ALA A 181 0.50 21.97 -2.24
N PRO A 182 1.30 22.10 -3.31
CA PRO A 182 1.48 21.04 -4.30
C PRO A 182 2.27 19.86 -3.71
N PHE A 183 1.76 18.65 -3.94
CA PHE A 183 2.41 17.41 -3.52
C PHE A 183 2.54 16.42 -4.70
N ASP A 184 3.20 16.89 -5.75
CA ASP A 184 3.28 16.19 -7.04
C ASP A 184 3.89 14.80 -6.96
N GLU A 185 4.90 14.58 -6.11
CA GLU A 185 5.50 13.24 -5.96
C GLU A 185 4.51 12.21 -5.44
N PHE A 186 3.59 12.61 -4.57
CA PHE A 186 2.52 11.75 -4.09
C PHE A 186 1.49 11.47 -5.19
N ARG A 187 1.08 12.50 -5.94
CA ARG A 187 0.20 12.35 -7.10
C ARG A 187 0.78 11.41 -8.15
N ILE A 188 2.08 11.50 -8.42
CA ILE A 188 2.80 10.56 -9.29
C ILE A 188 2.70 9.14 -8.74
N GLN A 189 2.80 8.93 -7.41
CA GLN A 189 2.60 7.58 -6.86
C GLN A 189 1.16 7.06 -7.03
N CYS A 190 0.14 7.92 -6.95
CA CYS A 190 -1.24 7.54 -7.29
C CYS A 190 -1.35 7.09 -8.74
N MET A 191 -0.74 7.83 -9.67
CA MET A 191 -0.70 7.47 -11.10
C MET A 191 0.02 6.14 -11.34
N VAL A 192 1.16 5.92 -10.67
CA VAL A 192 1.92 4.65 -10.75
C VAL A 192 1.07 3.48 -10.25
N LEU A 193 0.33 3.62 -9.16
CA LEU A 193 -0.54 2.56 -8.66
C LEU A 193 -1.68 2.25 -9.62
N ILE A 194 -2.36 3.28 -10.14
CA ILE A 194 -3.43 3.11 -11.13
C ILE A 194 -2.90 2.42 -12.37
N LYS A 195 -1.76 2.86 -12.90
CA LYS A 195 -1.10 2.21 -14.03
C LYS A 195 -0.83 0.73 -13.75
N SER A 196 -0.28 0.42 -12.58
CA SER A 196 0.03 -0.96 -12.16
C SER A 196 -1.22 -1.85 -12.11
N ILE A 197 -2.36 -1.29 -11.67
CA ILE A 197 -3.66 -1.98 -11.67
C ILE A 197 -4.16 -2.21 -13.09
N LEU A 198 -4.19 -1.17 -13.93
CA LEU A 198 -4.72 -1.24 -15.30
C LEU A 198 -3.87 -2.11 -16.24
N GLU A 199 -2.56 -2.14 -16.05
CA GLU A 199 -1.64 -2.95 -16.85
C GLU A 199 -1.47 -4.38 -16.31
N CYS A 200 -2.07 -4.71 -15.17
CA CYS A 200 -1.98 -6.02 -14.54
C CYS A 200 -2.48 -7.12 -15.48
N LYS A 201 -1.57 -8.00 -15.90
CA LYS A 201 -1.87 -9.09 -16.84
C LYS A 201 -2.84 -10.10 -16.24
N GLU A 202 -2.82 -10.29 -14.91
CA GLU A 202 -3.69 -11.21 -14.18
C GLU A 202 -5.16 -10.77 -14.18
N TYR A 203 -5.44 -9.50 -14.48
CA TYR A 203 -6.81 -8.97 -14.62
C TYR A 203 -7.31 -8.96 -16.07
N LYS A 204 -6.44 -9.25 -17.04
CA LYS A 204 -6.84 -9.26 -18.45
C LYS A 204 -7.52 -10.59 -18.77
N PRO A 205 -8.66 -10.58 -19.49
CA PRO A 205 -9.25 -11.81 -19.97
C PRO A 205 -8.27 -12.51 -20.91
N SER A 206 -7.95 -13.78 -20.62
CA SER A 206 -7.08 -14.59 -21.47
C SER A 206 -7.70 -14.76 -22.86
N PRO A 207 -6.99 -14.41 -23.95
CA PRO A 207 -7.43 -14.72 -25.30
C PRO A 207 -7.08 -16.18 -25.62
N THR A 208 -7.67 -17.14 -24.91
CA THR A 208 -7.57 -18.56 -25.32
C THR A 208 -8.86 -18.94 -26.02
N GLY A 209 -8.75 -19.11 -27.34
CA GLY A 209 -9.74 -19.77 -28.16
C GLY A 209 -10.05 -21.17 -27.65
N ARG A 210 -11.22 -21.66 -28.06
CA ARG A 210 -11.78 -22.98 -27.77
C ARG A 210 -10.72 -24.09 -27.89
N VAL A 211 -10.10 -24.51 -26.79
CA VAL A 211 -9.43 -25.81 -26.72
C VAL A 211 -10.43 -26.75 -26.08
N ILE A 212 -11.17 -27.44 -26.94
CA ILE A 212 -12.02 -28.57 -26.57
C ILE A 212 -11.06 -29.72 -26.24
N ASN A 213 -10.78 -29.95 -24.95
CA ASN A 213 -10.69 -31.26 -24.32
C ASN A 213 -9.92 -31.24 -22.99
N GLY A 214 -10.54 -31.85 -21.97
CA GLY A 214 -9.88 -32.48 -20.84
C GLY A 214 -9.66 -31.59 -19.62
N SER A 215 -10.61 -31.61 -18.68
CA SER A 215 -10.50 -31.07 -17.30
C SER A 215 -9.80 -29.71 -17.20
N GLU A 216 -10.47 -28.62 -17.57
CA GLU A 216 -10.01 -27.27 -17.23
C GLU A 216 -9.83 -27.16 -15.70
N ASP A 217 -8.57 -27.12 -15.30
CA ASP A 217 -8.09 -27.16 -13.91
C ASP A 217 -8.84 -26.16 -13.03
N SER A 218 -9.33 -26.61 -11.87
CA SER A 218 -10.06 -25.79 -10.87
C SER A 218 -9.35 -24.45 -10.57
N LEU A 219 -8.02 -24.43 -10.67
CA LEU A 219 -7.17 -23.26 -10.49
C LEU A 219 -7.40 -22.16 -11.54
N GLU A 220 -7.44 -22.50 -12.83
CA GLU A 220 -7.61 -21.52 -13.91
C GLU A 220 -9.03 -20.94 -13.90
N ASN A 221 -10.02 -21.77 -13.58
CA ASN A 221 -11.39 -21.32 -13.37
C ASN A 221 -11.49 -20.32 -12.19
N ARG A 222 -10.78 -20.58 -11.09
CA ARG A 222 -10.72 -19.65 -9.95
C ARG A 222 -10.07 -18.32 -10.33
N LYS A 223 -8.92 -18.35 -11.03
CA LYS A 223 -8.25 -17.13 -11.52
C LYS A 223 -9.15 -16.31 -12.44
N LYS A 224 -9.85 -16.97 -13.36
CA LYS A 224 -10.81 -16.34 -14.29
C LYS A 224 -11.97 -15.67 -13.55
N GLY A 225 -12.51 -16.34 -12.52
CA GLY A 225 -13.56 -15.78 -11.66
C GLY A 225 -13.11 -14.49 -10.98
N ILE A 226 -11.94 -14.51 -10.34
CA ILE A 226 -11.37 -13.33 -9.67
C ILE A 226 -11.08 -12.20 -10.68
N SER A 227 -10.45 -12.53 -11.81
CA SER A 227 -10.15 -11.56 -12.87
C SER A 227 -11.41 -10.87 -13.40
N THR A 228 -12.50 -11.62 -13.60
CA THR A 228 -13.78 -11.04 -14.07
C THR A 228 -14.33 -10.06 -13.05
N ALA A 229 -14.38 -10.45 -11.78
CA ALA A 229 -14.85 -9.59 -10.70
C ALA A 229 -14.03 -8.30 -10.58
N VAL A 230 -12.69 -8.40 -10.69
CA VAL A 230 -11.79 -7.24 -10.68
C VAL A 230 -12.06 -6.29 -11.84
N VAL A 231 -12.25 -6.81 -13.06
CA VAL A 231 -12.56 -5.98 -14.23
C VAL A 231 -13.86 -5.21 -14.03
N ASP A 232 -14.88 -5.85 -13.47
CA ASP A 232 -16.16 -5.19 -13.19
C ASP A 232 -16.03 -4.13 -12.10
N MET A 233 -15.24 -4.37 -11.05
CA MET A 233 -14.89 -3.36 -10.04
C MET A 233 -14.16 -2.15 -10.65
N ILE A 234 -13.17 -2.39 -11.53
CA ILE A 234 -12.44 -1.32 -12.22
C ILE A 234 -13.42 -0.49 -13.05
N LYS A 235 -14.30 -1.11 -13.82
CA LYS A 235 -15.32 -0.39 -14.62
C LYS A 235 -16.25 0.44 -13.75
N ALA A 236 -16.65 -0.06 -12.58
CA ALA A 236 -17.51 0.69 -11.67
C ALA A 236 -16.84 1.96 -11.13
N VAL A 237 -15.52 1.93 -10.92
CA VAL A 237 -14.75 3.08 -10.40
C VAL A 237 -14.27 4.02 -11.53
N PHE A 238 -14.16 3.52 -12.77
CA PHE A 238 -13.84 4.25 -14.00
C PHE A 238 -15.05 4.37 -14.96
N PRO A 239 -16.08 5.15 -14.61
CA PRO A 239 -17.08 5.54 -15.60
C PRO A 239 -16.45 6.43 -16.69
N SER A 240 -17.06 6.46 -17.87
CA SER A 240 -16.53 7.16 -19.06
C SER A 240 -16.15 8.61 -18.80
N GLU A 241 -16.92 9.32 -17.96
CA GLU A 241 -16.64 10.72 -17.61
C GLU A 241 -15.31 10.88 -16.87
N ARG A 242 -15.01 9.97 -15.93
CA ARG A 242 -13.74 10.00 -15.19
C ARG A 242 -12.54 9.67 -16.07
N VAL A 243 -12.71 8.76 -17.04
CA VAL A 243 -11.65 8.43 -18.01
C VAL A 243 -11.32 9.65 -18.87
N ILE A 244 -12.34 10.34 -19.40
CA ILE A 244 -12.15 11.56 -20.21
C ILE A 244 -11.41 12.62 -19.39
N LEU A 245 -11.80 12.82 -18.13
CA LEU A 245 -11.18 13.81 -17.25
C LEU A 245 -9.70 13.50 -16.98
N LEU A 246 -9.35 12.23 -16.75
CA LEU A 246 -7.95 11.81 -16.65
C LEU A 246 -7.18 12.06 -17.94
N CYS A 247 -7.73 11.70 -19.10
CA CYS A 247 -7.09 11.95 -20.39
C CYS A 247 -6.81 13.44 -20.59
N ASN A 248 -7.74 14.32 -20.24
CA ASN A 248 -7.53 15.78 -20.33
C ASN A 248 -6.39 16.26 -19.42
N ILE A 249 -6.28 15.72 -18.21
CA ILE A 249 -5.21 16.06 -17.26
C ILE A 249 -3.83 15.60 -17.76
N PHE A 250 -3.76 14.45 -18.43
CA PHE A 250 -2.48 13.90 -18.91
C PHE A 250 -1.99 14.46 -20.25
N VAL A 251 -2.87 15.13 -21.00
CA VAL A 251 -2.55 15.72 -22.32
C VAL A 251 -2.14 17.20 -22.20
N GLN A 252 -2.41 17.84 -21.06
CA GLN A 252 -1.92 19.19 -20.71
C GLN A 252 -0.49 19.14 -20.20
#